data_AF-A0A1H4CIP0-F1
#
_entry.id   AF-A0A1H4CIP0-F1
#
_cell.length_a   1.000
_cell.length_b   1.000
_cell.length_c   1.000
_cell.angle_alpha   90.00
_cell.angle_beta   90.00
_cell.angle_gamma   90.00
#
_symmetry.space_group_name_H-M   'P 1'
#
loop_
_entity.id
_entity.type
_entity.pdbx_description
1 polymer ?
#
loop_
_entity_poly.entity_id
_entity_poly.type
_entity_poly.pdbx_seq_one_letter_code
_entity_poly.pdbx_strand_id
1 'polypeptide(L)'
;MLIKNSAGLLLSFAMLLSPLSGWSAEIFKHPGMLSTSDDFARMATQVNQQSEPWFKGFQQLKLSLGWQPRAVDIVYRGRNSEHSENYPQLYRDIAIAYSHALYWKVTGDEAYANSAVAILNAWGSTLKAIRGSTDAALAAGIYGYELANTAEIMRDYPGWSASDFDTFKKMMETVFLPINLDFIARHNNTKIDHYWANWDLAQLSSIMAIGILLDRKDLYDRAVDYYKNGEGNGAIGKLVWILYPEQGMGQIQESGRDQAHSILDIALAGVICQMAWNQGDDLFSYDDNRLMKGAEYVAAYNLGKSVPYTTYTNSDVTQTQISERARGEVRAIWELLYNHYIVLKGLNSPNITEIATNIRPEGGPWFYGAYPGSFDQLGYGTLLFTLGEE
;
A
#
# COMPACT_ATOMS: atom_id res chain seq x y z
N MET A 1 34.12 -55.71 65.86
CA MET A 1 35.35 -54.90 65.67
C MET A 1 35.36 -54.47 64.21
N LEU A 2 34.99 -53.22 63.95
CA LEU A 2 34.71 -52.63 62.64
C LEU A 2 35.98 -51.97 62.06
N ILE A 3 36.41 -52.35 60.86
CA ILE A 3 37.29 -51.53 60.01
C ILE A 3 36.88 -51.65 58.54
N LYS A 4 36.40 -50.51 58.02
CA LYS A 4 36.51 -49.91 56.66
C LYS A 4 36.60 -50.82 55.42
N ASN A 5 35.67 -50.59 54.49
CA ASN A 5 35.98 -50.45 53.07
C ASN A 5 35.05 -49.42 52.41
N SER A 6 35.65 -48.41 51.81
CA SER A 6 35.02 -47.30 51.11
C SER A 6 34.89 -47.64 49.61
N ALA A 7 33.65 -47.70 49.11
CA ALA A 7 33.36 -47.79 47.68
C ALA A 7 32.99 -46.39 47.16
N GLY A 8 33.77 -45.89 46.20
CA GLY A 8 33.50 -44.65 45.49
C GLY A 8 32.40 -44.84 44.44
N LEU A 9 31.39 -43.98 44.49
CA LEU A 9 30.33 -43.89 43.48
C LEU A 9 30.74 -42.78 42.48
N LEU A 10 31.11 -43.15 41.26
CA LEU A 10 31.28 -42.23 40.14
C LEU A 10 29.90 -41.95 39.53
N LEU A 11 29.38 -40.74 39.73
CA LEU A 11 28.21 -40.23 39.01
C LEU A 11 28.64 -39.68 37.65
N SER A 12 28.29 -40.40 36.59
CA SER A 12 28.42 -39.94 35.21
C SER A 12 27.33 -38.91 34.90
N PHE A 13 27.70 -37.64 34.77
CA PHE A 13 26.79 -36.58 34.34
C PHE A 13 26.74 -36.58 32.80
N ALA A 14 25.69 -37.16 32.22
CA ALA A 14 25.42 -37.01 30.79
C ALA A 14 24.79 -35.63 30.54
N MET A 15 25.57 -34.68 30.04
CA MET A 15 25.04 -33.43 29.50
C MET A 15 24.32 -33.73 28.17
N LEU A 16 22.99 -33.74 28.21
CA LEU A 16 22.14 -33.59 27.03
C LEU A 16 22.32 -32.15 26.52
N LEU A 17 23.16 -31.97 25.50
CA LEU A 17 23.19 -30.76 24.70
C LEU A 17 21.94 -30.74 23.80
N SER A 18 20.89 -30.06 24.24
CA SER A 18 19.80 -29.66 23.35
C SER A 18 20.35 -28.64 22.35
N PRO A 19 20.12 -28.79 21.03
CA PRO A 19 20.43 -27.73 20.09
C PRO A 19 19.44 -26.60 20.37
N LEU A 20 19.94 -25.46 20.87
CA LEU A 20 19.22 -24.20 20.80
C LEU A 20 19.17 -23.83 19.31
N SER A 21 18.12 -24.27 18.62
CA SER A 21 17.71 -23.64 17.37
C SER A 21 17.41 -22.18 17.71
N GLY A 22 18.29 -21.29 17.27
CA GLY A 22 18.04 -19.86 17.29
C GLY A 22 16.93 -19.56 16.31
N TRP A 23 15.68 -19.63 16.76
CA TRP A 23 14.58 -18.99 16.07
C TRP A 23 14.80 -17.48 16.25
N SER A 24 15.38 -16.82 15.25
CA SER A 24 15.17 -15.38 15.14
C SER A 24 13.67 -15.22 14.93
N ALA A 25 12.98 -14.56 15.84
CA ALA A 25 11.59 -14.19 15.60
C ALA A 25 11.55 -13.39 14.29
N GLU A 26 10.70 -13.79 13.35
CA GLU A 26 10.46 -13.00 12.15
C GLU A 26 9.97 -11.61 12.59
N ILE A 27 10.65 -10.56 12.09
CA ILE A 27 10.36 -9.18 12.46
C ILE A 27 9.04 -8.72 11.85
N PHE A 28 8.71 -9.25 10.67
CA PHE A 28 7.46 -9.03 9.96
C PHE A 28 6.85 -10.35 9.49
N LYS A 29 5.54 -10.34 9.28
CA LYS A 29 4.83 -11.43 8.59
C LYS A 29 5.00 -11.27 7.08
N HIS A 30 5.30 -12.37 6.41
CA HIS A 30 5.44 -12.44 4.95
C HIS A 30 4.55 -13.56 4.37
N PRO A 31 3.80 -13.30 3.27
CA PRO A 31 3.43 -11.98 2.79
C PRO A 31 2.58 -11.23 3.84
N GLY A 32 2.82 -9.94 4.02
CA GLY A 32 2.09 -9.15 5.03
C GLY A 32 1.96 -7.67 4.73
N MET A 33 2.02 -7.27 3.46
CA MET A 33 1.70 -5.90 3.04
C MET A 33 0.20 -5.77 2.76
N LEU A 34 -0.25 -5.58 1.51
CA LEU A 34 -1.68 -5.45 1.20
C LEU A 34 -2.46 -6.78 1.26
N SER A 35 -1.78 -7.93 1.23
CA SER A 35 -2.42 -9.24 1.33
C SER A 35 -1.53 -10.22 2.10
N THR A 36 -2.18 -11.08 2.87
CA THR A 36 -1.58 -12.15 3.66
C THR A 36 -1.77 -13.52 3.00
N SER A 37 -1.12 -14.56 3.53
CA SER A 37 -1.38 -15.94 3.13
C SER A 37 -2.85 -16.34 3.26
N ASP A 38 -3.53 -15.88 4.31
CA ASP A 38 -4.95 -16.16 4.52
C ASP A 38 -5.83 -15.43 3.49
N ASP A 39 -5.45 -14.21 3.08
CA ASP A 39 -6.12 -13.51 1.99
C ASP A 39 -5.99 -14.25 0.67
N PHE A 40 -4.80 -14.77 0.33
CA PHE A 40 -4.63 -15.57 -0.89
C PHE A 40 -5.40 -16.88 -0.84
N ALA A 41 -5.44 -17.55 0.32
CA ALA A 41 -6.24 -18.75 0.51
C ALA A 41 -7.75 -18.48 0.34
N ARG A 42 -8.23 -17.35 0.88
CA ARG A 42 -9.62 -16.88 0.68
C ARG A 42 -9.88 -16.62 -0.80
N MET A 43 -9.05 -15.83 -1.47
CA MET A 43 -9.19 -15.51 -2.90
C MET A 43 -9.24 -16.79 -3.74
N ALA A 44 -8.29 -17.71 -3.56
CA ALA A 44 -8.24 -18.98 -4.28
C ALA A 44 -9.50 -19.83 -4.06
N THR A 45 -9.96 -19.94 -2.82
CA THR A 45 -11.17 -20.70 -2.48
C THR A 45 -12.39 -20.11 -3.18
N GLN A 46 -12.62 -18.81 -3.05
CA GLN A 46 -13.80 -18.14 -3.60
C GLN A 46 -13.80 -18.14 -5.14
N VAL A 47 -12.63 -17.93 -5.76
CA VAL A 47 -12.51 -17.97 -7.23
C VAL A 47 -12.73 -19.39 -7.78
N ASN A 48 -12.18 -20.42 -7.13
CA ASN A 48 -12.40 -21.82 -7.54
C ASN A 48 -13.86 -22.25 -7.42
N GLN A 49 -14.59 -21.67 -6.46
CA GLN A 49 -16.03 -21.87 -6.29
C GLN A 49 -16.88 -20.96 -7.19
N GLN A 50 -16.26 -20.02 -7.90
CA GLN A 50 -16.94 -18.97 -8.66
C GLN A 50 -17.90 -18.14 -7.81
N SER A 51 -17.59 -17.98 -6.52
CA SER A 51 -18.38 -17.18 -5.59
C SER A 51 -18.29 -15.70 -5.93
N GLU A 52 -19.43 -15.02 -5.89
CA GLU A 52 -19.50 -13.57 -6.04
C GLU A 52 -19.29 -12.89 -4.67
N PRO A 53 -18.77 -11.65 -4.65
CA PRO A 53 -18.27 -10.87 -5.78
C PRO A 53 -16.80 -11.17 -6.17
N TRP A 54 -16.11 -12.08 -5.48
CA TRP A 54 -14.69 -12.39 -5.72
C TRP A 54 -14.41 -12.80 -7.16
N PHE A 55 -15.27 -13.64 -7.76
CA PHE A 55 -15.08 -14.11 -9.13
C PHE A 55 -15.16 -12.97 -10.15
N LYS A 56 -16.12 -12.04 -10.01
CA LYS A 56 -16.14 -10.80 -10.82
C LYS A 56 -14.91 -9.94 -10.62
N GLY A 57 -14.40 -9.82 -9.39
CA GLY A 57 -13.15 -9.11 -9.09
C GLY A 57 -11.96 -9.75 -9.81
N PHE A 58 -11.86 -11.08 -9.74
CA PHE A 58 -10.82 -11.87 -10.42
C PHE A 58 -10.86 -11.69 -11.95
N GLN A 59 -12.05 -11.63 -12.53
CA GLN A 59 -12.22 -11.37 -13.97
C GLN A 59 -11.73 -9.98 -14.41
N GLN A 60 -11.51 -9.04 -13.49
CA GLN A 60 -10.94 -7.73 -13.82
C GLN A 60 -9.42 -7.74 -13.97
N LEU A 61 -8.73 -8.82 -13.58
CA LEU A 61 -7.27 -8.93 -13.71
C LEU A 61 -6.84 -8.73 -15.17
N LYS A 62 -5.83 -7.87 -15.37
CA LYS A 62 -5.27 -7.60 -16.69
C LYS A 62 -4.17 -8.61 -16.98
N LEU A 63 -4.55 -9.67 -17.69
CA LEU A 63 -3.64 -10.73 -18.10
C LEU A 63 -3.03 -10.42 -19.48
N SER A 64 -1.70 -10.52 -19.59
CA SER A 64 -0.94 -10.17 -20.79
C SER A 64 0.37 -10.96 -20.90
N LEU A 65 0.29 -12.28 -21.03
CA LEU A 65 1.47 -13.10 -21.34
C LEU A 65 2.14 -12.60 -22.64
N GLY A 66 3.48 -12.52 -22.61
CA GLY A 66 4.28 -11.94 -23.70
C GLY A 66 4.57 -10.44 -23.58
N TRP A 67 4.05 -9.76 -22.55
CA TRP A 67 4.45 -8.39 -22.21
C TRP A 67 5.96 -8.30 -22.03
N GLN A 68 6.59 -7.35 -22.72
CA GLN A 68 8.02 -7.10 -22.61
C GLN A 68 8.26 -5.99 -21.58
N PRO A 69 9.08 -6.23 -20.55
CA PRO A 69 9.47 -5.18 -19.61
C PRO A 69 10.13 -4.00 -20.33
N ARG A 70 9.83 -2.78 -19.90
CA ARG A 70 10.34 -1.53 -20.47
C ARG A 70 11.17 -0.78 -19.44
N ALA A 71 12.01 -1.52 -18.73
CA ALA A 71 12.91 -0.96 -17.73
C ALA A 71 13.91 -0.01 -18.39
N VAL A 72 14.15 1.13 -17.72
CA VAL A 72 15.10 2.17 -18.14
C VAL A 72 16.02 2.51 -16.98
N ASP A 73 17.19 3.06 -17.30
CA ASP A 73 18.19 3.43 -16.28
C ASP A 73 17.75 4.63 -15.44
N ILE A 74 17.01 5.56 -16.03
CA ILE A 74 16.47 6.73 -15.35
C ILE A 74 14.99 6.91 -15.68
N VAL A 75 14.17 6.98 -14.64
CA VAL A 75 12.77 7.41 -14.74
C VAL A 75 12.68 8.93 -14.52
N TYR A 76 12.06 9.64 -15.45
CA TYR A 76 11.77 11.07 -15.39
C TYR A 76 10.28 11.32 -15.16
N ARG A 77 9.94 12.08 -14.10
CA ARG A 77 8.58 12.59 -13.83
C ARG A 77 8.62 14.09 -13.52
N GLY A 78 7.68 14.83 -14.08
CA GLY A 78 7.56 16.28 -13.98
C GLY A 78 8.38 17.03 -15.03
N ARG A 79 8.18 18.35 -15.07
CA ARG A 79 8.80 19.24 -16.06
C ARG A 79 10.33 19.19 -15.97
N ASN A 80 10.97 18.79 -17.06
CA ASN A 80 12.41 18.82 -17.25
C ASN A 80 12.70 19.37 -18.66
N SER A 81 13.64 20.31 -18.79
CA SER A 81 13.98 20.96 -20.07
C SER A 81 14.83 20.09 -20.99
N GLU A 82 15.53 19.10 -20.44
CA GLU A 82 16.48 18.23 -21.15
C GLU A 82 15.91 16.84 -21.43
N HIS A 83 14.96 16.38 -20.62
CA HIS A 83 14.42 15.02 -20.70
C HIS A 83 12.90 15.03 -20.67
N SER A 84 12.29 14.27 -21.58
CA SER A 84 10.84 14.03 -21.56
C SER A 84 10.46 13.06 -20.44
N GLU A 85 9.22 13.17 -19.95
CA GLU A 85 8.66 12.23 -19.00
C GLU A 85 8.56 10.82 -19.59
N ASN A 86 9.05 9.83 -18.85
CA ASN A 86 9.00 8.41 -19.26
C ASN A 86 8.44 7.49 -18.16
N TYR A 87 8.03 8.05 -17.00
CA TYR A 87 7.44 7.32 -15.89
C TYR A 87 6.23 6.43 -16.24
N PRO A 88 5.47 6.64 -17.34
CA PRO A 88 4.47 5.67 -17.78
C PRO A 88 4.99 4.28 -18.12
N GLN A 89 6.28 4.13 -18.42
CA GLN A 89 6.88 2.82 -18.62
C GLN A 89 6.87 2.01 -17.32
N LEU A 90 7.22 2.67 -16.20
CA LEU A 90 7.29 2.07 -14.88
C LEU A 90 5.93 1.62 -14.38
N TYR A 91 4.97 2.54 -14.24
CA TYR A 91 3.68 2.19 -13.63
C TYR A 91 2.88 1.17 -14.45
N ARG A 92 3.04 1.15 -15.77
CA ARG A 92 2.35 0.17 -16.62
C ARG A 92 2.94 -1.22 -16.47
N ASP A 93 4.26 -1.32 -16.30
CA ASP A 93 4.93 -2.58 -16.01
C ASP A 93 4.55 -3.11 -14.63
N ILE A 94 4.52 -2.24 -13.62
CA ILE A 94 4.08 -2.60 -12.26
C ILE A 94 2.65 -3.15 -12.28
N ALA A 95 1.71 -2.45 -12.96
CA ALA A 95 0.32 -2.90 -13.03
C ALA A 95 0.17 -4.30 -13.68
N ILE A 96 0.97 -4.62 -14.70
CA ILE A 96 0.98 -5.96 -15.30
C ILE A 96 1.59 -6.99 -14.34
N ALA A 97 2.75 -6.68 -13.74
CA ALA A 97 3.40 -7.57 -12.79
C ALA A 97 2.50 -7.88 -11.59
N TYR A 98 1.84 -6.87 -11.02
CA TYR A 98 0.91 -7.05 -9.91
C TYR A 98 -0.29 -7.91 -10.28
N SER A 99 -0.91 -7.65 -11.43
CA SER A 99 -2.06 -8.45 -11.89
C SER A 99 -1.67 -9.90 -12.17
N HIS A 100 -0.47 -10.14 -12.72
CA HIS A 100 0.08 -11.47 -12.94
C HIS A 100 0.42 -12.19 -11.63
N ALA A 101 0.99 -11.48 -10.65
CA ALA A 101 1.30 -12.01 -9.33
C ALA A 101 0.03 -12.46 -8.58
N LEU A 102 -1.03 -11.64 -8.61
CA LEU A 102 -2.34 -12.01 -8.06
C LEU A 102 -2.94 -13.22 -8.77
N TYR A 103 -2.91 -13.23 -10.11
CA TYR A 103 -3.42 -14.37 -10.87
C TYR A 103 -2.71 -15.67 -10.50
N TRP A 104 -1.37 -15.64 -10.40
CA TRP A 104 -0.59 -16.79 -9.96
C TRP A 104 -0.95 -17.22 -8.53
N LYS A 105 -1.05 -16.31 -7.56
CA LYS A 105 -1.42 -16.68 -6.19
C LYS A 105 -2.78 -17.39 -6.10
N VAL A 106 -3.73 -17.01 -6.96
CA VAL A 106 -5.08 -17.59 -6.99
C VAL A 106 -5.11 -18.92 -7.72
N THR A 107 -4.36 -19.06 -8.82
CA THR A 107 -4.51 -20.20 -9.76
C THR A 107 -3.38 -21.23 -9.70
N GLY A 108 -2.20 -20.83 -9.22
CA GLY A 108 -0.97 -21.60 -9.33
C GLY A 108 -0.32 -21.59 -10.72
N ASP A 109 -0.84 -20.82 -11.70
CA ASP A 109 -0.28 -20.80 -13.06
C ASP A 109 1.08 -20.07 -13.09
N GLU A 110 2.15 -20.86 -13.18
CA GLU A 110 3.53 -20.38 -13.16
C GLU A 110 3.89 -19.51 -14.38
N ALA A 111 3.14 -19.54 -15.48
CA ALA A 111 3.41 -18.65 -16.61
C ALA A 111 3.28 -17.17 -16.19
N TYR A 112 2.31 -16.88 -15.33
CA TYR A 112 2.10 -15.53 -14.80
C TYR A 112 3.10 -15.17 -13.71
N ALA A 113 3.50 -16.12 -12.86
CA ALA A 113 4.60 -15.94 -11.90
C ALA A 113 5.91 -15.56 -12.59
N ASN A 114 6.29 -16.33 -13.62
CA ASN A 114 7.47 -16.08 -14.42
C ASN A 114 7.42 -14.71 -15.11
N SER A 115 6.25 -14.33 -15.62
CA SER A 115 6.07 -13.01 -16.24
C SER A 115 6.19 -11.87 -15.21
N ALA A 116 5.65 -12.02 -14.00
CA ALA A 116 5.79 -11.02 -12.94
C ALA A 116 7.26 -10.87 -12.52
N VAL A 117 7.97 -11.97 -12.27
CA VAL A 117 9.40 -11.96 -11.92
C VAL A 117 10.25 -11.38 -13.04
N ALA A 118 9.96 -11.67 -14.31
CA ALA A 118 10.71 -11.08 -15.43
C ALA A 118 10.62 -9.54 -15.43
N ILE A 119 9.46 -8.97 -15.10
CA ILE A 119 9.28 -7.52 -14.96
C ILE A 119 10.05 -7.00 -13.74
N LEU A 120 9.89 -7.64 -12.57
CA LEU A 120 10.58 -7.24 -11.34
C LEU A 120 12.11 -7.27 -11.53
N ASN A 121 12.65 -8.31 -12.14
CA ASN A 121 14.09 -8.46 -12.41
C ASN A 121 14.60 -7.42 -13.43
N ALA A 122 13.82 -7.11 -14.46
CA ALA A 122 14.20 -6.09 -15.44
C ALA A 122 14.38 -4.72 -14.77
N TRP A 123 13.43 -4.31 -13.93
CA TRP A 123 13.52 -3.05 -13.18
C TRP A 123 14.59 -3.10 -12.10
N GLY A 124 14.67 -4.18 -11.33
CA GLY A 124 15.65 -4.38 -10.26
C GLY A 124 17.10 -4.30 -10.74
N SER A 125 17.39 -4.80 -11.96
CA SER A 125 18.75 -4.78 -12.54
C SER A 125 19.07 -3.53 -13.36
N THR A 126 18.06 -2.79 -13.85
CA THR A 126 18.26 -1.69 -14.80
C THR A 126 18.16 -0.31 -14.15
N LEU A 127 17.19 -0.10 -13.26
CA LEU A 127 16.86 1.23 -12.74
C LEU A 127 17.96 1.74 -11.79
N LYS A 128 18.46 2.95 -12.06
CA LYS A 128 19.55 3.57 -11.30
C LYS A 128 19.14 4.90 -10.65
N ALA A 129 18.14 5.59 -11.19
CA ALA A 129 17.69 6.86 -10.64
C ALA A 129 16.23 7.19 -11.02
N ILE A 130 15.59 7.98 -10.16
CA ILE A 130 14.37 8.71 -10.49
C ILE A 130 14.72 10.20 -10.44
N ARG A 131 14.37 10.94 -11.49
CA ARG A 131 14.72 12.35 -11.70
C ARG A 131 13.53 13.14 -12.24
N GLY A 132 13.71 14.46 -12.35
CA GLY A 132 12.70 15.37 -12.88
C GLY A 132 12.57 16.62 -12.02
N SER A 133 11.38 17.20 -12.00
CA SER A 133 11.03 18.26 -11.04
C SER A 133 10.87 17.64 -9.64
N THR A 134 10.23 18.37 -8.72
CA THR A 134 9.78 17.81 -7.44
C THR A 134 8.85 16.60 -7.63
N ASP A 135 8.19 16.45 -8.77
CA ASP A 135 7.31 15.29 -9.08
C ASP A 135 8.08 13.94 -9.13
N ALA A 136 9.41 13.96 -9.18
CA ALA A 136 10.23 12.77 -8.97
C ALA A 136 9.93 12.09 -7.61
N ALA A 137 9.59 12.87 -6.58
CA ALA A 137 9.17 12.33 -5.28
C ALA A 137 7.83 11.60 -5.36
N LEU A 138 6.88 12.06 -6.19
CA LEU A 138 5.64 11.31 -6.42
C LEU A 138 5.90 10.00 -7.15
N ALA A 139 6.82 9.98 -8.14
CA ALA A 139 7.23 8.73 -8.77
C ALA A 139 7.84 7.75 -7.76
N ALA A 140 8.73 8.23 -6.88
CA ALA A 140 9.33 7.40 -5.86
C ALA A 140 8.29 6.89 -4.83
N GLY A 141 7.42 7.76 -4.32
CA GLY A 141 6.42 7.39 -3.32
C GLY A 141 5.40 6.39 -3.86
N ILE A 142 4.77 6.71 -4.99
CA ILE A 142 3.69 5.90 -5.55
C ILE A 142 4.26 4.58 -6.06
N TYR A 143 5.19 4.62 -7.01
CA TYR A 143 5.64 3.40 -7.66
C TYR A 143 6.53 2.54 -6.76
N GLY A 144 7.11 3.13 -5.71
CA GLY A 144 7.89 2.41 -4.71
C GLY A 144 7.05 1.45 -3.87
N TYR A 145 5.90 1.89 -3.35
CA TYR A 145 5.04 0.99 -2.58
C TYR A 145 4.40 -0.09 -3.47
N GLU A 146 4.08 0.25 -4.72
CA GLU A 146 3.46 -0.69 -5.66
C GLU A 146 4.43 -1.81 -6.06
N LEU A 147 5.70 -1.46 -6.34
CA LEU A 147 6.76 -2.42 -6.59
C LEU A 147 7.03 -3.32 -5.38
N ALA A 148 7.13 -2.73 -4.19
CA ALA A 148 7.36 -3.49 -2.96
C ALA A 148 6.23 -4.48 -2.68
N ASN A 149 4.97 -4.08 -2.86
CA ASN A 149 3.82 -4.96 -2.73
C ASN A 149 3.84 -6.08 -3.78
N THR A 150 4.17 -5.76 -5.03
CA THR A 150 4.27 -6.77 -6.09
C THR A 150 5.35 -7.80 -5.81
N ALA A 151 6.53 -7.35 -5.38
CA ALA A 151 7.63 -8.21 -4.97
C ALA A 151 7.28 -9.07 -3.75
N GLU A 152 6.59 -8.51 -2.77
CA GLU A 152 6.16 -9.24 -1.58
C GLU A 152 5.27 -10.44 -1.92
N ILE A 153 4.36 -10.30 -2.88
CA ILE A 153 3.55 -11.43 -3.38
C ILE A 153 4.45 -12.53 -3.93
N MET A 154 5.49 -12.16 -4.67
CA MET A 154 6.40 -13.07 -5.36
C MET A 154 7.53 -13.61 -4.47
N ARG A 155 7.71 -13.12 -3.24
CA ARG A 155 8.83 -13.46 -2.34
C ARG A 155 9.11 -14.96 -2.24
N ASP A 156 8.05 -15.76 -2.12
CA ASP A 156 8.13 -17.21 -1.92
C ASP A 156 8.00 -18.01 -3.22
N TYR A 157 7.98 -17.35 -4.39
CA TYR A 157 7.92 -18.07 -5.66
C TYR A 157 9.26 -18.76 -5.94
N PRO A 158 9.31 -20.10 -6.07
CA PRO A 158 10.57 -20.81 -6.25
C PRO A 158 11.35 -20.42 -7.52
N GLY A 159 10.66 -19.89 -8.54
CA GLY A 159 11.27 -19.42 -9.78
C GLY A 159 11.94 -18.04 -9.67
N TRP A 160 11.83 -17.34 -8.53
CA TRP A 160 12.59 -16.11 -8.29
C TRP A 160 13.87 -16.43 -7.52
N SER A 161 15.03 -16.28 -8.18
CA SER A 161 16.29 -16.58 -7.51
C SER A 161 16.56 -15.61 -6.35
N ALA A 162 17.16 -16.11 -5.27
CA ALA A 162 17.52 -15.29 -4.12
C ALA A 162 18.44 -14.11 -4.50
N SER A 163 19.36 -14.31 -5.46
CA SER A 163 20.24 -13.25 -5.96
C SER A 163 19.50 -12.16 -6.74
N ASP A 164 18.49 -12.53 -7.54
CA ASP A 164 17.68 -11.55 -8.25
C ASP A 164 16.78 -10.78 -7.28
N PHE A 165 16.23 -11.47 -6.28
CA PHE A 165 15.45 -10.82 -5.23
C PHE A 165 16.31 -9.86 -4.39
N ASP A 166 17.55 -10.24 -4.04
CA ASP A 166 18.50 -9.34 -3.38
C ASP A 166 18.86 -8.13 -4.25
N THR A 167 19.01 -8.33 -5.56
CA THR A 167 19.23 -7.23 -6.53
C THR A 167 18.03 -6.28 -6.55
N PHE A 168 16.80 -6.81 -6.58
CA PHE A 168 15.58 -6.03 -6.51
C PHE A 168 15.48 -5.22 -5.19
N LYS A 169 15.68 -5.88 -4.05
CA LYS A 169 15.72 -5.22 -2.73
C LYS A 169 16.74 -4.10 -2.69
N LYS A 170 17.93 -4.32 -3.29
CA LYS A 170 18.97 -3.29 -3.35
C LYS A 170 18.55 -2.07 -4.17
N MET A 171 17.85 -2.30 -5.28
CA MET A 171 17.28 -1.22 -6.09
C MET A 171 16.23 -0.43 -5.29
N MET A 172 15.33 -1.09 -4.57
CA MET A 172 14.36 -0.42 -3.69
C MET A 172 15.06 0.42 -2.60
N GLU A 173 16.10 -0.11 -1.99
CA GLU A 173 16.89 0.56 -0.93
C GLU A 173 17.67 1.77 -1.46
N THR A 174 18.22 1.70 -2.68
CA THR A 174 19.18 2.70 -3.18
C THR A 174 18.58 3.73 -4.13
N VAL A 175 17.46 3.42 -4.79
CA VAL A 175 16.81 4.33 -5.75
C VAL A 175 15.59 5.01 -5.15
N PHE A 176 14.71 4.24 -4.51
CA PHE A 176 13.43 4.76 -4.00
C PHE A 176 13.57 5.36 -2.61
N LEU A 177 14.05 4.56 -1.66
CA LEU A 177 14.06 4.91 -0.24
C LEU A 177 14.74 6.27 0.07
N PRO A 178 15.89 6.64 -0.53
CA PRO A 178 16.53 7.92 -0.24
C PRO A 178 15.65 9.12 -0.62
N ILE A 179 14.91 9.04 -1.73
CA ILE A 179 13.99 10.10 -2.17
C ILE A 179 12.82 10.21 -1.19
N ASN A 180 12.25 9.08 -0.77
CA ASN A 180 11.13 9.09 0.17
C ASN A 180 11.51 9.69 1.53
N LEU A 181 12.64 9.25 2.09
CA LEU A 181 13.13 9.74 3.39
C LEU A 181 13.52 11.22 3.33
N ASP A 182 14.16 11.65 2.25
CA ASP A 182 14.55 13.04 2.03
C ASP A 182 13.34 13.97 1.90
N PHE A 183 12.31 13.54 1.16
CA PHE A 183 11.06 14.30 1.03
C PHE A 183 10.38 14.46 2.38
N ILE A 184 10.18 13.39 3.15
CA ILE A 184 9.54 13.45 4.47
C ILE A 184 10.35 14.30 5.47
N ALA A 185 11.68 14.36 5.32
CA ALA A 185 12.53 15.12 6.23
C ALA A 185 12.58 16.62 5.93
N ARG A 186 12.45 17.02 4.66
CA ARG A 186 12.73 18.40 4.23
C ARG A 186 11.61 19.05 3.45
N HIS A 187 10.67 18.29 2.90
CA HIS A 187 9.62 18.78 1.99
C HIS A 187 10.20 19.69 0.91
N ASN A 188 11.29 19.27 0.27
CA ASN A 188 12.04 20.08 -0.71
C ASN A 188 12.44 21.49 -0.21
N ASN A 189 12.67 21.65 1.10
CA ASN A 189 12.94 22.91 1.80
C ASN A 189 11.83 23.97 1.68
N THR A 190 10.58 23.54 1.48
CA THR A 190 9.42 24.44 1.48
C THR A 190 8.81 24.52 2.88
N LYS A 191 7.70 25.25 3.03
CA LYS A 191 6.92 25.23 4.27
C LYS A 191 6.27 23.85 4.45
N ILE A 192 6.11 23.41 5.69
CA ILE A 192 5.64 22.06 6.02
C ILE A 192 4.24 21.73 5.44
N ASP A 193 3.40 22.75 5.25
CA ASP A 193 2.04 22.66 4.73
C ASP A 193 1.92 22.97 3.22
N HIS A 194 3.06 23.17 2.53
CA HIS A 194 3.10 23.49 1.10
C HIS A 194 2.63 22.33 0.23
N TYR A 195 3.12 21.12 0.51
CA TYR A 195 2.74 19.93 -0.24
C TYR A 195 1.40 19.37 0.26
N TRP A 196 0.55 18.99 -0.69
CA TRP A 196 -0.74 18.36 -0.41
C TRP A 196 -0.58 16.97 0.23
N ALA A 197 -1.61 16.49 0.92
CA ALA A 197 -1.57 15.25 1.69
C ALA A 197 -1.11 14.03 0.87
N ASN A 198 -1.49 13.95 -0.40
CA ASN A 198 -1.11 12.82 -1.25
C ASN A 198 0.41 12.65 -1.41
N TRP A 199 1.20 13.73 -1.30
CA TRP A 199 2.65 13.68 -1.41
C TRP A 199 3.28 12.94 -0.24
N ASP A 200 2.93 13.33 0.99
CA ASP A 200 3.39 12.67 2.21
C ASP A 200 2.91 11.23 2.24
N LEU A 201 1.60 11.01 2.01
CA LEU A 201 1.00 9.67 2.04
C LEU A 201 1.68 8.71 1.04
N ALA A 202 2.02 9.18 -0.17
CA ALA A 202 2.77 8.37 -1.12
C ALA A 202 4.15 7.97 -0.59
N GLN A 203 4.87 8.89 0.07
CA GLN A 203 6.17 8.57 0.66
C GLN A 203 6.03 7.59 1.83
N LEU A 204 5.04 7.79 2.70
CA LEU A 204 4.80 6.91 3.85
C LEU A 204 4.44 5.49 3.42
N SER A 205 3.57 5.35 2.41
CA SER A 205 3.26 4.06 1.79
C SER A 205 4.54 3.38 1.29
N SER A 206 5.42 4.10 0.59
CA SER A 206 6.69 3.52 0.09
C SER A 206 7.65 3.15 1.21
N ILE A 207 7.83 4.03 2.21
CA ILE A 207 8.74 3.78 3.33
C ILE A 207 8.29 2.55 4.12
N MET A 208 6.98 2.44 4.41
CA MET A 208 6.41 1.29 5.11
C MET A 208 6.57 0.00 4.31
N ALA A 209 6.19 0.02 3.02
CA ALA A 209 6.30 -1.15 2.16
C ALA A 209 7.75 -1.61 1.96
N ILE A 210 8.69 -0.67 1.75
CA ILE A 210 10.14 -0.98 1.67
C ILE A 210 10.64 -1.48 3.02
N GLY A 211 10.17 -0.92 4.15
CA GLY A 211 10.50 -1.37 5.50
C GLY A 211 10.14 -2.84 5.71
N ILE A 212 8.92 -3.24 5.34
CA ILE A 212 8.49 -4.64 5.39
C ILE A 212 9.34 -5.48 4.40
N LEU A 213 9.51 -5.03 3.15
CA LEU A 213 10.25 -5.78 2.12
C LEU A 213 11.68 -6.15 2.56
N LEU A 214 12.35 -5.20 3.22
CA LEU A 214 13.76 -5.29 3.62
C LEU A 214 13.96 -5.78 5.07
N ASP A 215 12.90 -6.17 5.77
CA ASP A 215 12.96 -6.52 7.20
C ASP A 215 13.52 -5.39 8.09
N ARG A 216 13.21 -4.13 7.74
CA ARG A 216 13.67 -2.90 8.40
C ARG A 216 12.57 -2.26 9.26
N LYS A 217 12.48 -2.72 10.52
CA LYS A 217 11.53 -2.21 11.51
C LYS A 217 11.65 -0.71 11.78
N ASP A 218 12.84 -0.14 11.71
CA ASP A 218 13.05 1.30 11.87
C ASP A 218 12.34 2.14 10.80
N LEU A 219 12.25 1.64 9.56
CA LEU A 219 11.53 2.32 8.48
C LEU A 219 10.01 2.20 8.67
N TYR A 220 9.54 1.02 9.04
CA TYR A 220 8.13 0.79 9.38
C TYR A 220 7.68 1.69 10.54
N ASP A 221 8.42 1.68 11.64
CA ASP A 221 8.10 2.48 12.83
C ASP A 221 8.12 3.99 12.50
N ARG A 222 9.04 4.44 11.64
CA ARG A 222 9.06 5.82 11.15
C ARG A 222 7.80 6.19 10.36
N ALA A 223 7.32 5.29 9.49
CA ALA A 223 6.10 5.55 8.73
C ALA A 223 4.86 5.56 9.64
N VAL A 224 4.77 4.64 10.60
CA VAL A 224 3.70 4.60 11.61
C VAL A 224 3.71 5.86 12.47
N ASP A 225 4.86 6.27 12.98
CA ASP A 225 4.99 7.46 13.83
C ASP A 225 4.64 8.73 13.06
N TYR A 226 5.14 8.90 11.83
CA TYR A 226 4.79 10.06 11.02
C TYR A 226 3.31 10.09 10.66
N TYR A 227 2.69 8.95 10.34
CA TYR A 227 1.24 8.91 10.10
C TYR A 227 0.44 9.36 11.31
N LYS A 228 0.89 9.06 12.54
CA LYS A 228 0.23 9.46 13.78
C LYS A 228 0.53 10.90 14.20
N ASN A 229 1.79 11.31 14.08
CA ASN A 229 2.37 12.45 14.79
C ASN A 229 3.17 13.41 13.89
N GLY A 230 3.25 13.14 12.58
CA GLY A 230 4.03 13.94 11.64
C GLY A 230 3.55 15.38 11.53
N GLU A 231 4.46 16.27 11.13
CA GLU A 231 4.16 17.70 11.01
C GLU A 231 3.47 18.06 9.68
N GLY A 232 3.70 17.27 8.63
CA GLY A 232 3.14 17.48 7.29
C GLY A 232 1.74 16.89 7.10
N ASN A 233 1.18 17.13 5.91
CA ASN A 233 -0.21 16.83 5.59
C ASN A 233 -0.54 15.33 5.51
N GLY A 234 0.44 14.43 5.51
CA GLY A 234 0.21 12.98 5.56
C GLY A 234 -0.03 12.41 6.96
N ALA A 235 0.18 13.20 8.02
CA ALA A 235 -0.25 12.81 9.35
C ALA A 235 -1.78 12.84 9.44
N ILE A 236 -2.40 11.82 10.04
CA ILE A 236 -3.86 11.62 10.00
C ILE A 236 -4.67 12.80 10.56
N GLY A 237 -4.13 13.49 11.57
CA GLY A 237 -4.74 14.70 12.13
C GLY A 237 -4.69 15.92 11.20
N LYS A 238 -3.80 15.92 10.21
CA LYS A 238 -3.65 16.95 9.16
C LYS A 238 -4.32 16.53 7.85
N LEU A 239 -4.38 15.23 7.58
CA LEU A 239 -5.12 14.66 6.46
C LEU A 239 -6.63 14.89 6.65
N VAL A 240 -7.20 14.41 7.76
CA VAL A 240 -8.60 14.65 8.11
C VAL A 240 -8.64 15.82 9.08
N TRP A 241 -8.34 17.03 8.60
CA TRP A 241 -7.99 18.15 9.47
C TRP A 241 -9.15 18.75 10.26
N ILE A 242 -10.40 18.60 9.80
CA ILE A 242 -11.61 19.03 10.52
C ILE A 242 -12.53 17.84 10.70
N LEU A 243 -13.01 17.64 11.93
CA LEU A 243 -14.08 16.70 12.23
C LEU A 243 -15.41 17.44 12.33
N TYR A 244 -16.47 16.77 11.88
CA TYR A 244 -17.86 17.19 11.94
C TYR A 244 -18.65 16.16 12.77
N PRO A 245 -18.62 16.25 14.12
CA PRO A 245 -19.14 15.20 14.99
C PRO A 245 -20.63 14.93 14.81
N GLU A 246 -21.43 15.97 14.53
CA GLU A 246 -22.87 15.83 14.31
C GLU A 246 -23.20 14.97 13.08
N GLN A 247 -22.33 14.99 12.07
CA GLN A 247 -22.47 14.22 10.83
C GLN A 247 -21.70 12.91 10.86
N GLY A 248 -20.85 12.68 11.87
CA GLY A 248 -19.96 11.51 11.91
C GLY A 248 -18.89 11.50 10.81
N MET A 249 -18.50 12.68 10.32
CA MET A 249 -17.64 12.86 9.14
C MET A 249 -16.40 13.70 9.44
N GLY A 250 -15.43 13.72 8.53
CA GLY A 250 -14.28 14.61 8.61
C GLY A 250 -13.84 15.12 7.24
N GLN A 251 -13.51 16.41 7.16
CA GLN A 251 -13.03 17.02 5.92
C GLN A 251 -11.61 16.55 5.60
N ILE A 252 -11.42 16.04 4.39
CA ILE A 252 -10.09 15.75 3.84
C ILE A 252 -9.40 17.05 3.43
N GLN A 253 -8.11 17.15 3.69
CA GLN A 253 -7.26 18.30 3.41
C GLN A 253 -7.38 18.78 1.96
N GLU A 254 -7.46 17.85 1.01
CA GLU A 254 -7.57 18.16 -0.43
C GLU A 254 -9.00 18.44 -0.93
N SER A 255 -10.04 18.43 -0.08
CA SER A 255 -11.44 18.58 -0.51
C SER A 255 -11.73 19.90 -1.26
N GLY A 256 -11.02 20.97 -0.93
CA GLY A 256 -11.13 22.25 -1.63
C GLY A 256 -10.35 22.32 -2.95
N ARG A 257 -9.44 21.37 -3.21
CA ARG A 257 -8.61 21.30 -4.42
C ARG A 257 -9.39 20.61 -5.53
N ASP A 258 -9.66 19.32 -5.37
CA ASP A 258 -10.49 18.50 -6.25
C ASP A 258 -10.79 17.13 -5.60
N GLN A 259 -11.76 16.43 -6.16
CA GLN A 259 -12.19 15.14 -5.62
C GLN A 259 -11.28 13.98 -6.02
N ALA A 260 -10.58 14.08 -7.15
CA ALA A 260 -9.64 13.04 -7.59
C ALA A 260 -8.55 12.83 -6.52
N HIS A 261 -8.01 13.93 -5.98
CA HIS A 261 -6.99 13.86 -4.92
C HIS A 261 -7.58 13.53 -3.55
N SER A 262 -8.78 14.03 -3.23
CA SER A 262 -9.45 13.64 -1.97
C SER A 262 -9.70 12.13 -1.89
N ILE A 263 -10.02 11.50 -3.04
CA ILE A 263 -10.17 10.04 -3.13
C ILE A 263 -8.79 9.35 -3.10
N LEU A 264 -7.77 9.91 -3.75
CA LEU A 264 -6.40 9.38 -3.69
C LEU A 264 -5.83 9.38 -2.27
N ASP A 265 -6.11 10.42 -1.48
CA ASP A 265 -5.63 10.51 -0.09
C ASP A 265 -6.13 9.34 0.75
N ILE A 266 -7.44 9.07 0.71
CA ILE A 266 -8.02 7.95 1.47
C ILE A 266 -7.56 6.59 0.91
N ALA A 267 -7.20 6.51 -0.37
CA ALA A 267 -6.59 5.33 -0.96
C ALA A 267 -5.21 5.04 -0.35
N LEU A 268 -4.32 6.04 -0.34
CA LEU A 268 -2.97 5.90 0.17
C LEU A 268 -2.95 5.71 1.70
N ALA A 269 -3.81 6.43 2.43
CA ALA A 269 -3.98 6.20 3.86
C ALA A 269 -4.54 4.79 4.15
N GLY A 270 -5.46 4.29 3.33
CA GLY A 270 -5.94 2.91 3.39
C GLY A 270 -4.82 1.89 3.21
N VAL A 271 -3.92 2.11 2.23
CA VAL A 271 -2.74 1.27 2.01
C VAL A 271 -1.84 1.22 3.26
N ILE A 272 -1.54 2.36 3.87
CA ILE A 272 -0.76 2.45 5.12
C ILE A 272 -1.45 1.65 6.24
N CYS A 273 -2.74 1.87 6.45
CA CYS A 273 -3.50 1.18 7.48
C CYS A 273 -3.57 -0.33 7.25
N GLN A 274 -3.72 -0.78 6.00
CA GLN A 274 -3.80 -2.20 5.66
C GLN A 274 -2.46 -2.92 5.86
N MET A 275 -1.35 -2.30 5.46
CA MET A 275 -0.02 -2.86 5.72
C MET A 275 0.25 -2.96 7.22
N ALA A 276 -0.07 -1.91 7.98
CA ALA A 276 0.07 -1.93 9.45
C ALA A 276 -0.83 -2.99 10.11
N TRP A 277 -2.09 -3.10 9.68
CA TRP A 277 -3.04 -4.09 10.18
C TRP A 277 -2.52 -5.52 10.00
N ASN A 278 -1.97 -5.82 8.82
CA ASN A 278 -1.42 -7.14 8.54
C ASN A 278 -0.17 -7.46 9.40
N GLN A 279 0.57 -6.44 9.82
CA GLN A 279 1.68 -6.57 10.78
C GLN A 279 1.24 -6.56 12.26
N GLY A 280 -0.05 -6.32 12.54
CA GLY A 280 -0.64 -6.36 13.88
C GLY A 280 -0.86 -5.01 14.56
N ASP A 281 -0.66 -3.89 13.85
CA ASP A 281 -0.91 -2.54 14.36
C ASP A 281 -2.23 -1.97 13.81
N ASP A 282 -3.16 -1.60 14.69
CA ASP A 282 -4.47 -1.06 14.32
C ASP A 282 -4.41 0.46 14.06
N LEU A 283 -4.01 0.85 12.85
CA LEU A 283 -4.07 2.24 12.38
C LEU A 283 -5.45 2.64 11.86
N PHE A 284 -6.31 1.68 11.50
CA PHE A 284 -7.68 1.97 11.09
C PHE A 284 -8.48 2.59 12.23
N SER A 285 -8.35 2.06 13.45
CA SER A 285 -9.04 2.61 14.63
C SER A 285 -8.35 3.79 15.29
N TYR A 286 -7.18 4.21 14.81
CA TYR A 286 -6.44 5.34 15.38
C TYR A 286 -7.26 6.65 15.34
N ASP A 287 -7.14 7.43 16.43
CA ASP A 287 -7.82 8.71 16.62
C ASP A 287 -9.36 8.61 16.43
N ASP A 288 -9.95 7.57 17.04
CA ASP A 288 -11.39 7.28 16.98
C ASP A 288 -11.89 7.09 15.54
N ASN A 289 -11.27 6.15 14.82
CA ASN A 289 -11.54 5.82 13.42
C ASN A 289 -11.50 7.06 12.50
N ARG A 290 -10.51 7.94 12.68
CA ARG A 290 -10.44 9.22 11.95
C ARG A 290 -10.43 9.05 10.43
N LEU A 291 -9.72 8.04 9.93
CA LEU A 291 -9.71 7.72 8.49
C LEU A 291 -11.11 7.31 8.00
N MET A 292 -11.88 6.54 8.78
CA MET A 292 -13.27 6.20 8.42
C MET A 292 -14.12 7.45 8.27
N LYS A 293 -14.05 8.40 9.22
CA LYS A 293 -14.79 9.66 9.17
C LYS A 293 -14.43 10.50 7.93
N GLY A 294 -13.14 10.50 7.58
CA GLY A 294 -12.64 11.13 6.35
C GLY A 294 -13.19 10.47 5.08
N ALA A 295 -13.15 9.14 5.02
CA ALA A 295 -13.68 8.38 3.90
C ALA A 295 -15.20 8.51 3.74
N GLU A 296 -15.94 8.52 4.84
CA GLU A 296 -17.40 8.72 4.86
C GLU A 296 -17.79 10.09 4.28
N TYR A 297 -17.00 11.13 4.58
CA TYR A 297 -17.16 12.47 4.01
C TYR A 297 -16.93 12.49 2.50
N VAL A 298 -15.81 11.91 2.03
CA VAL A 298 -15.47 11.85 0.60
C VAL A 298 -16.51 11.02 -0.15
N ALA A 299 -16.95 9.89 0.41
CA ALA A 299 -17.99 9.06 -0.16
C ALA A 299 -19.29 9.84 -0.32
N ALA A 300 -19.76 10.50 0.74
CA ALA A 300 -20.99 11.28 0.70
C ALA A 300 -20.97 12.33 -0.41
N TYR A 301 -19.90 13.11 -0.48
CA TYR A 301 -19.80 14.16 -1.48
C TYR A 301 -19.72 13.58 -2.91
N ASN A 302 -18.96 12.50 -3.14
CA ASN A 302 -18.85 11.88 -4.46
C ASN A 302 -20.09 11.08 -4.89
N LEU A 303 -20.98 10.72 -3.95
CA LEU A 303 -22.34 10.23 -4.22
C LEU A 303 -23.33 11.37 -4.57
N GLY A 304 -22.87 12.61 -4.69
CA GLY A 304 -23.71 13.76 -5.02
C GLY A 304 -24.42 14.39 -3.81
N LYS A 305 -24.14 13.95 -2.58
CA LYS A 305 -24.74 14.51 -1.36
C LYS A 305 -24.04 15.81 -0.96
N SER A 306 -24.71 16.65 -0.19
CA SER A 306 -24.09 17.84 0.41
C SER A 306 -23.32 17.45 1.67
N VAL A 307 -22.19 18.11 1.91
CA VAL A 307 -21.37 17.92 3.11
C VAL A 307 -20.98 19.29 3.69
N PRO A 308 -20.77 19.40 5.02
CA PRO A 308 -20.25 20.63 5.60
C PRO A 308 -18.84 20.93 5.06
N TYR A 309 -18.48 22.21 4.96
CA TYR A 309 -17.15 22.60 4.54
C TYR A 309 -16.65 23.80 5.34
N THR A 310 -15.45 23.65 5.91
CA THR A 310 -14.72 24.68 6.65
C THR A 310 -13.64 25.20 5.72
N THR A 311 -13.50 26.52 5.63
CA THR A 311 -12.47 27.15 4.79
C THR A 311 -11.10 26.60 5.12
N TYR A 312 -10.46 25.96 4.13
CA TYR A 312 -9.10 25.46 4.26
C TYR A 312 -8.10 26.57 3.88
N THR A 313 -7.02 26.71 4.64
CA THR A 313 -5.93 27.64 4.33
C THR A 313 -4.60 27.00 4.70
N ASN A 314 -3.65 27.06 3.78
CA ASN A 314 -2.25 26.71 4.02
C ASN A 314 -1.34 27.88 3.60
N SER A 315 -0.04 27.63 3.50
CA SER A 315 0.95 28.59 3.06
C SER A 315 0.75 29.19 1.67
N ASP A 316 0.02 28.52 0.78
CA ASP A 316 -0.03 28.84 -0.65
C ASP A 316 -1.43 29.20 -1.14
N VAL A 317 -2.47 28.64 -0.53
CA VAL A 317 -3.86 28.81 -0.97
C VAL A 317 -4.84 28.97 0.18
N THR A 318 -5.96 29.62 -0.13
CA THR A 318 -7.18 29.65 0.68
C THR A 318 -8.33 29.13 -0.17
N GLN A 319 -9.02 28.10 0.32
CA GLN A 319 -10.14 27.45 -0.36
C GLN A 319 -11.39 27.57 0.50
N THR A 320 -12.26 28.52 0.14
CA THR A 320 -13.46 28.87 0.92
C THR A 320 -14.66 27.94 0.67
N GLN A 321 -14.55 27.05 -0.31
CA GLN A 321 -15.60 26.10 -0.69
C GLN A 321 -14.99 24.76 -1.09
N ILE A 322 -15.78 23.69 -0.96
CA ILE A 322 -15.44 22.38 -1.52
C ILE A 322 -15.43 22.47 -3.06
N SER A 323 -14.52 21.70 -3.68
CA SER A 323 -14.37 21.70 -5.14
C SER A 323 -15.29 20.66 -5.79
N GLU A 324 -16.03 21.06 -6.82
CA GLU A 324 -16.84 20.16 -7.69
C GLU A 324 -15.96 19.47 -8.76
N ARG A 325 -14.69 19.86 -8.89
CA ARG A 325 -13.80 19.29 -9.90
C ARG A 325 -13.60 17.80 -9.62
N ALA A 326 -13.81 16.99 -10.67
CA ALA A 326 -13.71 15.53 -10.64
C ALA A 326 -14.66 14.83 -9.65
N ARG A 327 -15.75 15.50 -9.25
CA ARG A 327 -16.75 14.89 -8.37
C ARG A 327 -17.40 13.67 -9.03
N GLY A 328 -17.45 12.57 -8.30
CA GLY A 328 -17.94 11.29 -8.79
C GLY A 328 -16.90 10.49 -9.59
N GLU A 329 -15.62 10.90 -9.58
CA GLU A 329 -14.55 10.08 -10.15
C GLU A 329 -14.50 8.71 -9.48
N VAL A 330 -14.39 7.65 -10.29
CA VAL A 330 -14.38 6.27 -9.82
C VAL A 330 -12.95 5.79 -9.66
N ARG A 331 -12.63 5.23 -8.48
CA ARG A 331 -11.33 4.65 -8.11
C ARG A 331 -11.54 3.38 -7.28
N ALA A 332 -10.62 2.41 -7.41
CA ALA A 332 -10.64 1.14 -6.67
C ALA A 332 -10.05 1.28 -5.26
N ILE A 333 -10.84 1.82 -4.33
CA ILE A 333 -10.37 2.17 -2.97
C ILE A 333 -11.40 1.83 -1.88
N TRP A 334 -12.65 1.65 -2.26
CA TRP A 334 -13.80 1.57 -1.37
C TRP A 334 -13.97 0.18 -0.76
N GLU A 335 -13.57 -0.88 -1.47
CA GLU A 335 -13.67 -2.25 -0.95
C GLU A 335 -12.79 -2.49 0.27
N LEU A 336 -11.59 -1.91 0.29
CA LEU A 336 -10.71 -1.98 1.45
C LEU A 336 -11.39 -1.38 2.69
N LEU A 337 -11.87 -0.14 2.55
CA LEU A 337 -12.46 0.61 3.64
C LEU A 337 -13.80 -0.01 4.08
N TYR A 338 -14.62 -0.46 3.12
CA TYR A 338 -15.88 -1.13 3.40
C TYR A 338 -15.67 -2.42 4.19
N ASN A 339 -14.82 -3.33 3.69
CA ASN A 339 -14.63 -4.62 4.33
C ASN A 339 -13.94 -4.48 5.69
N HIS A 340 -13.03 -3.53 5.86
CA HIS A 340 -12.42 -3.30 7.15
C HIS A 340 -13.42 -2.70 8.16
N TYR A 341 -14.03 -1.56 7.86
CA TYR A 341 -14.84 -0.87 8.88
C TYR A 341 -16.23 -1.49 9.05
N ILE A 342 -16.89 -1.88 7.97
CA ILE A 342 -18.29 -2.32 8.01
C ILE A 342 -18.38 -3.82 8.23
N VAL A 343 -17.71 -4.63 7.40
CA VAL A 343 -17.81 -6.10 7.50
C VAL A 343 -17.05 -6.64 8.70
N LEU A 344 -15.77 -6.29 8.84
CA LEU A 344 -14.91 -6.82 9.91
C LEU A 344 -15.19 -6.18 11.28
N LYS A 345 -15.34 -4.86 11.33
CA LYS A 345 -15.49 -4.12 12.61
C LYS A 345 -16.95 -3.84 12.99
N GLY A 346 -17.92 -4.11 12.09
CA GLY A 346 -19.34 -3.93 12.36
C GLY A 346 -19.77 -2.46 12.55
N LEU A 347 -18.99 -1.51 12.04
CA LEU A 347 -19.28 -0.09 12.16
C LEU A 347 -20.30 0.36 11.10
N ASN A 348 -21.06 1.40 11.43
CA ASN A 348 -22.04 1.98 10.52
C ASN A 348 -21.44 3.16 9.75
N SER A 349 -21.21 2.99 8.45
CA SER A 349 -20.71 4.03 7.54
C SER A 349 -21.48 3.98 6.21
N PRO A 350 -22.71 4.53 6.16
CA PRO A 350 -23.64 4.30 5.05
C PRO A 350 -23.13 4.81 3.71
N ASN A 351 -22.35 5.89 3.67
CA ASN A 351 -21.83 6.41 2.40
C ASN A 351 -20.70 5.53 1.86
N ILE A 352 -19.80 5.03 2.71
CA ILE A 352 -18.79 4.02 2.30
C ILE A 352 -19.49 2.76 1.76
N THR A 353 -20.52 2.26 2.45
CA THR A 353 -21.31 1.09 2.00
C THR A 353 -21.95 1.32 0.63
N GLU A 354 -22.61 2.47 0.45
CA GLU A 354 -23.30 2.80 -0.81
C GLU A 354 -22.31 2.94 -1.97
N ILE A 355 -21.21 3.68 -1.78
CA ILE A 355 -20.24 3.86 -2.87
C ILE A 355 -19.51 2.56 -3.21
N ALA A 356 -19.11 1.75 -2.22
CA ALA A 356 -18.48 0.45 -2.45
C ALA A 356 -19.42 -0.48 -3.25
N THR A 357 -20.70 -0.51 -2.88
CA THR A 357 -21.72 -1.29 -3.59
C THR A 357 -21.92 -0.79 -5.03
N ASN A 358 -21.98 0.53 -5.24
CA ASN A 358 -22.23 1.12 -6.55
C ASN A 358 -21.09 0.89 -7.55
N ILE A 359 -19.85 0.82 -7.08
CA ILE A 359 -18.67 0.74 -7.96
C ILE A 359 -18.11 -0.67 -8.13
N ARG A 360 -18.65 -1.65 -7.40
CA ARG A 360 -18.28 -3.07 -7.54
C ARG A 360 -18.53 -3.59 -8.97
N PRO A 361 -17.65 -4.46 -9.50
CA PRO A 361 -16.36 -4.86 -8.93
C PRO A 361 -15.27 -3.80 -9.14
N GLU A 362 -14.37 -3.66 -8.16
CA GLU A 362 -13.16 -2.85 -8.31
C GLU A 362 -12.12 -3.57 -9.16
N GLY A 363 -11.71 -2.92 -10.26
CA GLY A 363 -10.65 -3.39 -11.15
C GLY A 363 -9.28 -2.78 -10.85
N GLY A 364 -8.30 -3.06 -11.71
CA GLY A 364 -6.99 -2.40 -11.66
C GLY A 364 -6.92 -1.11 -12.48
N PRO A 365 -5.74 -0.48 -12.59
CA PRO A 365 -5.56 0.81 -13.26
C PRO A 365 -6.11 0.91 -14.69
N TRP A 366 -6.06 -0.19 -15.44
CA TRP A 366 -6.55 -0.28 -16.82
C TRP A 366 -8.07 -0.24 -16.92
N PHE A 367 -8.79 -0.64 -15.87
CA PHE A 367 -10.25 -0.61 -15.81
C PHE A 367 -10.78 0.83 -15.82
N TYR A 368 -10.01 1.77 -15.26
CA TYR A 368 -10.39 3.18 -15.10
C TYR A 368 -9.85 4.09 -16.21
N GLY A 369 -9.62 3.57 -17.42
CA GLY A 369 -9.27 4.37 -18.60
C GLY A 369 -7.78 4.64 -18.83
N ALA A 370 -6.90 4.07 -17.99
CA ALA A 370 -5.45 4.02 -18.20
C ALA A 370 -4.72 5.37 -18.39
N TYR A 371 -5.24 6.45 -17.82
CA TYR A 371 -4.53 7.73 -17.69
C TYR A 371 -3.66 7.71 -16.43
N PRO A 372 -2.62 8.58 -16.31
CA PRO A 372 -1.63 8.47 -15.23
C PRO A 372 -2.23 8.34 -13.81
N GLY A 373 -3.27 9.11 -13.49
CA GLY A 373 -3.90 9.09 -12.17
C GLY A 373 -4.60 7.77 -11.81
N SER A 374 -4.99 6.94 -12.79
CA SER A 374 -5.56 5.63 -12.49
C SER A 374 -4.51 4.61 -12.05
N PHE A 375 -3.22 4.91 -12.26
CA PHE A 375 -2.07 4.10 -11.84
C PHE A 375 -1.38 4.66 -10.58
N ASP A 376 -2.05 5.53 -9.83
CA ASP A 376 -1.56 5.95 -8.51
C ASP A 376 -1.98 4.96 -7.40
N GLN A 377 -2.70 3.89 -7.77
CA GLN A 377 -3.19 2.82 -6.90
C GLN A 377 -3.23 1.46 -7.62
N LEU A 378 -2.95 0.37 -6.89
CA LEU A 378 -2.92 -0.99 -7.44
C LEU A 378 -4.30 -1.56 -7.82
N GLY A 379 -5.35 -1.19 -7.06
CA GLY A 379 -6.74 -1.61 -7.30
C GLY A 379 -7.06 -3.06 -6.94
N TYR A 380 -8.04 -3.64 -7.64
CA TYR A 380 -8.56 -5.01 -7.47
C TYR A 380 -9.23 -5.29 -6.10
N GLY A 381 -9.74 -4.28 -5.41
CA GLY A 381 -10.19 -4.41 -4.03
C GLY A 381 -11.31 -5.42 -3.80
N THR A 382 -12.21 -5.64 -4.78
CA THR A 382 -13.27 -6.67 -4.68
C THR A 382 -12.69 -8.09 -4.62
N LEU A 383 -11.56 -8.35 -5.27
CA LEU A 383 -10.89 -9.64 -5.13
C LEU A 383 -10.15 -9.70 -3.79
N LEU A 384 -9.41 -8.65 -3.45
CA LEU A 384 -8.46 -8.67 -2.34
C LEU A 384 -9.13 -8.61 -0.98
N PHE A 385 -10.11 -7.73 -0.80
CA PHE A 385 -10.57 -7.31 0.52
C PHE A 385 -11.93 -7.85 0.91
N THR A 386 -12.72 -8.40 -0.01
CA THR A 386 -14.03 -8.95 0.35
C THR A 386 -13.89 -10.09 1.36
N LEU A 387 -14.57 -9.95 2.51
CA LEU A 387 -14.53 -10.90 3.64
C LEU A 387 -15.77 -11.80 3.75
N GLY A 388 -16.87 -11.46 3.07
CA GLY A 388 -18.16 -12.16 3.15
C GLY A 388 -19.21 -11.42 2.33
N GLU A 389 -20.30 -12.10 1.96
CA GLU A 389 -21.52 -11.43 1.49
C GLU A 389 -22.39 -10.99 2.68
N GLU A 390 -23.30 -10.03 2.45
CA GLU A 390 -24.35 -9.61 3.40
C GLU A 390 -25.37 -10.72 3.69
#